data_AF-A0A935RH33-F1
#
_entry.id   AF-A0A935RH33-F1
#
_cell.length_a   1.000
_cell.length_b   1.000
_cell.length_c   1.000
_cell.angle_alpha   90.00
_cell.angle_beta   90.00
_cell.angle_gamma   90.00
#
_symmetry.space_group_name_H-M   'P 1'
#
loop_
_entity.id
_entity.type
_entity.pdbx_description
1 polymer ?
#
loop_
_entity_poly.entity_id
_entity_poly.type
_entity_poly.pdbx_seq_one_letter_code
_entity_poly.pdbx_strand_id
1 'polypeptide(L)'
;MATALAVVLVAACAGGARATNLDMSRLPVITPNLCLACHTTGAPSAGNAALNVFGSDFRANGRIWDSNLAMLDSDGDGCLNGVEVGDSDGDGAADGNVTSQAGNPGVHDECGSGPLVDERLWGTLKAMFDGR
;
A
#
# COMPACT_ATOMS: atom_id res chain seq x y z
N MET A 1 -31.92 1.90 52.04
CA MET A 1 -30.60 2.34 51.57
C MET A 1 -30.53 2.02 50.09
N ALA A 2 -30.74 3.01 49.21
CA ALA A 2 -30.81 2.81 47.77
C ALA A 2 -29.44 3.09 47.15
N THR A 3 -28.80 2.06 46.61
CA THR A 3 -27.54 2.16 45.86
C THR A 3 -27.82 2.66 44.45
N ALA A 4 -27.37 3.87 44.13
CA ALA A 4 -27.39 4.41 42.77
C ALA A 4 -26.18 3.88 42.00
N LEU A 5 -26.41 3.06 40.98
CA LEU A 5 -25.38 2.62 40.04
C LEU A 5 -25.15 3.73 39.01
N ALA A 6 -24.01 4.40 39.07
CA ALA A 6 -23.63 5.40 38.06
C ALA A 6 -23.09 4.67 36.82
N VAL A 7 -23.87 4.64 35.74
CA VAL A 7 -23.41 4.18 34.43
C VAL A 7 -22.62 5.30 33.78
N VAL A 8 -21.29 5.14 33.74
CA VAL A 8 -20.40 6.05 32.99
C VAL A 8 -20.46 5.65 31.53
N LEU A 9 -21.20 6.42 30.73
CA LEU A 9 -21.14 6.34 29.27
C LEU A 9 -19.81 6.93 28.80
N VAL A 10 -18.87 6.06 28.41
CA VAL A 10 -17.68 6.48 27.67
C VAL A 10 -18.12 6.74 26.23
N ALA A 11 -18.21 8.02 25.86
CA ALA A 11 -18.41 8.43 24.49
C ALA A 11 -17.13 8.13 23.69
N ALA A 12 -17.13 7.03 22.95
CA ALA A 12 -16.08 6.73 21.98
C ALA A 12 -16.17 7.74 20.84
N CYS A 13 -15.28 8.71 20.81
CA CYS A 13 -15.09 9.56 19.63
C CYS A 13 -14.56 8.66 18.49
N ALA A 14 -15.46 8.22 17.61
CA ALA A 14 -15.09 7.65 16.33
C ALA A 14 -14.45 8.76 15.49
N GLY A 15 -13.14 8.97 15.66
CA GLY A 15 -12.35 9.78 14.74
C GLY A 15 -12.46 9.11 13.37
N GLY A 16 -13.29 9.67 12.50
CA GLY A 16 -13.41 9.18 11.13
C GLY A 16 -12.01 9.08 10.53
N ALA A 17 -11.66 7.91 10.01
CA ALA A 17 -10.39 7.71 9.34
C ALA A 17 -10.31 8.65 8.15
N ARG A 18 -9.64 9.78 8.33
CA ARG A 18 -9.26 10.66 7.23
C ARG A 18 -7.94 10.13 6.70
N ALA A 19 -7.95 9.74 5.43
CA ALA A 19 -6.78 9.74 4.57
C ALA A 19 -6.87 11.02 3.75
N THR A 20 -5.77 11.77 3.70
CA THR A 20 -5.71 13.12 3.14
C THR A 20 -4.58 13.19 2.10
N ASN A 21 -4.56 14.26 1.30
CA ASN A 21 -3.42 14.52 0.40
C ASN A 21 -2.08 14.60 1.16
N LEU A 22 -2.10 14.95 2.45
CA LEU A 22 -0.92 14.94 3.32
C LEU A 22 -0.45 13.51 3.64
N ASP A 23 -1.37 12.55 3.72
CA ASP A 23 -0.99 11.16 3.94
C ASP A 23 -0.40 10.56 2.66
N MET A 24 -0.91 10.95 1.48
CA MET A 24 -0.29 10.55 0.21
C MET A 24 1.14 11.07 0.04
N SER A 25 1.47 12.26 0.55
CA SER A 25 2.83 12.77 0.45
C SER A 25 3.85 12.00 1.31
N ARG A 26 3.41 10.99 2.07
CA ARG A 26 4.26 10.10 2.86
C ARG A 26 4.55 8.79 2.15
N LEU A 27 3.87 8.52 1.03
CA LEU A 27 4.11 7.33 0.22
C LEU A 27 5.12 7.67 -0.89
N PRO A 28 6.09 6.79 -1.17
CA PRO A 28 6.94 6.93 -2.34
C PRO A 28 6.10 6.71 -3.58
N VAL A 29 6.51 7.34 -4.69
CA VAL A 29 6.06 7.05 -6.06
C VAL A 29 4.56 6.74 -6.12
N ILE A 30 3.69 7.75 -6.17
CA ILE A 30 2.23 7.55 -6.09
C ILE A 30 1.51 7.55 -7.44
N THR A 31 2.23 7.65 -8.56
CA THR A 31 1.63 7.63 -9.90
C THR A 31 1.85 6.26 -10.54
N PRO A 32 0.85 5.66 -11.22
CA PRO A 32 -0.40 6.29 -11.66
C PRO A 32 -1.57 6.20 -10.66
N ASN A 33 -1.47 5.43 -9.59
CA ASN A 33 -2.66 5.05 -8.80
C ASN A 33 -3.23 6.21 -7.97
N LEU A 34 -2.37 7.13 -7.50
CA LEU A 34 -2.74 8.31 -6.72
C LEU A 34 -3.66 7.91 -5.55
N CYS A 35 -4.86 8.47 -5.49
CA CYS A 35 -5.86 8.14 -4.47
C CYS A 35 -6.23 6.66 -4.46
N LEU A 36 -6.18 5.97 -5.61
CA LEU A 36 -6.50 4.54 -5.72
C LEU A 36 -5.50 3.65 -4.99
N ALA A 37 -4.31 4.14 -4.68
CA ALA A 37 -3.37 3.39 -3.85
C ALA A 37 -4.00 3.05 -2.49
N CYS A 38 -4.72 3.99 -1.87
CA CYS A 38 -5.33 3.79 -0.56
C CYS A 38 -6.86 3.68 -0.56
N HIS A 39 -7.54 4.06 -1.65
CA HIS A 39 -8.99 4.16 -1.72
C HIS A 39 -9.58 3.28 -2.82
N THR A 40 -10.83 2.88 -2.63
CA THR A 40 -11.60 2.16 -3.65
C THR A 40 -12.12 3.06 -4.78
N THR A 41 -11.86 4.37 -4.72
CA THR A 41 -12.24 5.35 -5.75
C THR A 41 -11.13 6.37 -5.98
N GLY A 42 -10.96 6.83 -7.22
CA GLY A 42 -9.88 7.77 -7.59
C GLY A 42 -10.12 9.23 -7.18
N ALA A 43 -11.35 9.57 -6.81
CA ALA A 43 -11.74 10.90 -6.34
C ALA A 43 -12.53 10.80 -5.02
N PRO A 44 -11.86 10.41 -3.92
CA PRO A 44 -12.50 10.23 -2.64
C PRO A 44 -12.99 11.56 -2.07
N SER A 45 -14.17 11.51 -1.45
CA SER A 45 -14.84 12.59 -0.74
C SER A 45 -15.38 12.05 0.59
N ALA A 46 -15.91 12.93 1.44
CA ALA A 46 -16.45 12.51 2.73
C ALA A 46 -17.52 11.39 2.65
N GLY A 47 -18.21 11.23 1.51
CA GLY A 47 -19.23 10.22 1.30
C GLY A 47 -18.77 8.91 0.63
N ASN A 48 -17.56 8.85 0.08
CA ASN A 48 -17.08 7.69 -0.71
C ASN A 48 -15.56 7.39 -0.53
N ALA A 49 -14.94 7.87 0.55
CA ALA A 49 -13.52 7.67 0.86
C ALA A 49 -13.24 6.34 1.60
N ALA A 50 -13.91 5.24 1.23
CA ALA A 50 -13.59 3.93 1.78
C ALA A 50 -12.13 3.58 1.46
N LEU A 51 -11.42 3.00 2.43
CA LEU A 51 -10.06 2.50 2.20
C LEU A 51 -10.13 1.11 1.54
N ASN A 52 -9.20 0.84 0.65
CA ASN A 52 -8.89 -0.53 0.24
C ASN A 52 -8.06 -1.23 1.35
N VAL A 53 -7.56 -2.43 1.05
CA VAL A 53 -6.77 -3.23 1.99
C VAL A 53 -5.44 -2.53 2.32
N PHE A 54 -4.67 -2.11 1.33
CA PHE A 54 -3.44 -1.32 1.54
C PHE A 54 -3.67 -0.05 2.38
N GLY A 55 -4.69 0.75 2.06
CA GLY A 55 -5.01 1.96 2.81
C GLY A 55 -5.34 1.65 4.27
N SER A 56 -5.98 0.51 4.53
CA SER A 56 -6.27 0.04 5.88
C SER A 56 -5.00 -0.36 6.64
N ASP A 57 -4.06 -1.03 5.96
CA ASP A 57 -2.77 -1.42 6.51
C ASP A 57 -1.86 -0.23 6.75
N PHE A 58 -1.76 0.72 5.80
CA PHE A 58 -1.05 1.98 5.98
C PHE A 58 -1.60 2.76 7.19
N ARG A 59 -2.92 2.80 7.36
CA ARG A 59 -3.55 3.42 8.54
C ARG A 59 -3.22 2.65 9.82
N ALA A 60 -3.22 1.32 9.78
CA ALA A 60 -2.86 0.47 10.93
C ALA A 60 -1.38 0.64 11.31
N ASN A 61 -0.50 0.85 10.32
CA ASN A 61 0.91 1.19 10.48
C ASN A 61 1.14 2.64 10.94
N GLY A 62 0.11 3.33 11.44
CA GLY A 62 0.23 4.70 11.94
C GLY A 62 0.38 5.76 10.84
N ARG A 63 0.06 5.43 9.57
CA ARG A 63 0.28 6.28 8.39
C ARG A 63 1.76 6.60 8.19
N ILE A 64 2.59 5.59 8.38
CA ILE A 64 4.04 5.63 8.18
C ILE A 64 4.37 4.65 7.06
N TRP A 65 5.12 5.13 6.08
CA TRP A 65 5.81 4.28 5.13
C TRP A 65 7.13 3.85 5.76
N ASP A 66 7.31 2.54 5.93
CA ASP A 66 8.50 1.92 6.47
C ASP A 66 8.68 0.51 5.88
N SER A 67 9.80 -0.13 6.20
CA SER A 67 10.10 -1.49 5.74
C SER A 67 9.02 -2.51 6.13
N ASN A 68 8.30 -2.30 7.23
CA ASN A 68 7.26 -3.25 7.65
C ASN A 68 6.07 -3.21 6.70
N LEU A 69 5.63 -2.02 6.31
CA LEU A 69 4.56 -1.86 5.35
C LEU A 69 5.01 -2.23 3.94
N ALA A 70 6.25 -1.91 3.55
CA ALA A 70 6.81 -2.25 2.25
C ALA A 70 6.91 -3.78 2.03
N MET A 71 7.22 -4.54 3.09
CA MET A 71 7.29 -6.00 3.05
C MET A 71 5.95 -6.72 3.22
N LEU A 72 4.84 -5.99 3.36
CA LEU A 72 3.52 -6.58 3.47
C LEU A 72 2.94 -6.85 2.07
N ASP A 73 2.23 -7.96 1.92
CA ASP A 73 1.36 -8.28 0.78
C ASP A 73 -0.07 -7.95 1.22
N SER A 74 -0.51 -6.72 0.96
CA SER A 74 -1.75 -6.19 1.52
C SER A 74 -3.01 -6.78 0.87
N ASP A 75 -2.95 -7.14 -0.42
CA ASP A 75 -4.09 -7.67 -1.18
C ASP A 75 -4.03 -9.18 -1.46
N GLY A 76 -2.93 -9.83 -1.06
CA GLY A 76 -2.77 -11.28 -1.06
C GLY A 76 -2.51 -11.86 -2.43
N ASP A 77 -2.00 -11.07 -3.38
CA ASP A 77 -1.67 -11.54 -4.73
C ASP A 77 -0.23 -12.09 -4.86
N GLY A 78 0.53 -12.05 -3.77
CA GLY A 78 1.91 -12.52 -3.71
C GLY A 78 2.94 -11.46 -4.09
N CYS A 79 2.53 -10.23 -4.36
CA CYS A 79 3.39 -9.08 -4.52
C CYS A 79 3.46 -8.25 -3.24
N LEU A 80 4.65 -7.73 -2.95
CA LEU A 80 4.86 -6.90 -1.77
C LEU A 80 4.57 -5.45 -2.13
N ASN A 81 3.95 -4.72 -1.20
CA ASN A 81 3.60 -3.32 -1.36
C ASN A 81 4.75 -2.48 -1.91
N GLY A 82 5.96 -2.68 -1.36
CA GLY A 82 7.18 -1.97 -1.76
C GLY A 82 7.55 -2.19 -3.23
N VAL A 83 7.40 -3.42 -3.72
CA VAL A 83 7.68 -3.76 -5.12
C VAL A 83 6.69 -3.07 -6.05
N GLU A 84 5.41 -3.08 -5.69
CA GLU A 84 4.36 -2.48 -6.50
C GLU A 84 4.46 -0.96 -6.55
N VAL A 85 4.76 -0.31 -5.43
CA VAL A 85 4.94 1.14 -5.40
C VAL A 85 6.31 1.56 -5.95
N GLY A 86 7.31 0.68 -5.97
CA GLY A 86 8.64 0.97 -6.50
C GLY A 86 9.64 1.50 -5.48
N ASP A 87 9.50 1.08 -4.22
CA ASP A 87 10.40 1.33 -3.10
C ASP A 87 10.40 0.05 -2.25
N SER A 88 11.26 -0.90 -2.61
CA SER A 88 11.21 -2.27 -2.09
C SER A 88 11.73 -2.39 -0.66
N ASP A 89 12.59 -1.48 -0.20
CA ASP A 89 13.15 -1.51 1.15
C ASP A 89 12.38 -0.63 2.16
N GLY A 90 11.49 0.23 1.67
CA GLY A 90 10.60 1.04 2.47
C GLY A 90 11.28 2.25 3.10
N ASP A 91 12.38 2.75 2.51
CA ASP A 91 13.13 3.89 3.03
C ASP A 91 12.54 5.27 2.62
N GLY A 92 11.54 5.27 1.73
CA GLY A 92 10.86 6.43 1.21
C GLY A 92 11.51 7.00 -0.07
N ALA A 93 12.59 6.41 -0.54
CA ALA A 93 13.22 6.71 -1.81
C ALA A 93 12.85 5.64 -2.84
N ALA A 94 12.56 6.08 -4.07
CA ALA A 94 12.28 5.15 -5.15
C ALA A 94 13.50 4.27 -5.46
N ASP A 95 13.26 3.01 -5.76
CA ASP A 95 14.30 2.07 -6.19
C ASP A 95 14.94 2.55 -7.50
N GLY A 96 16.24 2.85 -7.48
CA GLY A 96 17.02 3.16 -8.68
C GLY A 96 16.38 4.21 -9.61
N ASN A 97 16.00 3.80 -10.83
CA ASN A 97 15.39 4.67 -11.85
C ASN A 97 13.86 4.53 -11.91
N VAL A 98 13.21 4.03 -10.86
CA VAL A 98 11.74 3.91 -10.82
C VAL A 98 11.12 5.30 -10.65
N THR A 99 10.30 5.71 -11.62
CA THR A 99 9.59 7.00 -11.60
C THR A 99 8.07 6.85 -11.63
N SER A 100 7.56 5.61 -11.62
CA SER A 100 6.15 5.27 -11.66
C SER A 100 5.96 3.93 -10.97
N GLN A 101 4.84 3.77 -10.26
CA GLN A 101 4.42 2.51 -9.65
C GLN A 101 4.29 1.47 -10.72
N ALA A 102 4.74 0.27 -10.38
CA ALA A 102 4.48 -0.91 -11.17
C ALA A 102 2.99 -1.27 -11.02
N GLY A 103 2.50 -1.33 -9.78
CA GLY A 103 1.22 -1.92 -9.40
C GLY A 103 0.42 -1.11 -8.39
N ASN A 104 -0.76 -1.60 -8.01
CA ASN A 104 -1.58 -1.01 -6.96
C ASN A 104 -1.68 -1.96 -5.76
N PRO A 105 -1.04 -1.64 -4.62
CA PRO A 105 -0.90 -2.58 -3.49
C PRO A 105 -2.20 -2.94 -2.76
N GLY A 106 -3.33 -2.36 -3.19
CA GLY A 106 -4.64 -2.70 -2.66
C GLY A 106 -5.57 -3.37 -3.68
N VAL A 107 -5.05 -3.86 -4.80
CA VAL A 107 -5.80 -4.48 -5.90
C VAL A 107 -5.12 -5.78 -6.34
N HIS A 108 -5.73 -6.89 -5.99
CA HIS A 108 -5.27 -8.23 -6.34
C HIS A 108 -5.00 -8.40 -7.85
N ASP A 109 -3.91 -9.10 -8.17
CA ASP A 109 -3.40 -9.39 -9.52
C ASP A 109 -2.89 -8.14 -10.28
N GLU A 110 -2.59 -7.03 -9.58
CA GLU A 110 -2.01 -5.80 -10.16
C GLU A 110 -0.53 -5.58 -9.80
N CYS A 111 0.26 -6.64 -9.60
CA CYS A 111 1.72 -6.61 -9.34
C CYS A 111 2.60 -5.70 -10.24
N GLY A 112 2.09 -5.20 -11.36
CA GLY A 112 2.82 -4.25 -12.19
C GLY A 112 3.97 -4.86 -12.97
N SER A 113 3.71 -5.14 -14.23
CA SER A 113 4.47 -6.10 -15.04
C SER A 113 4.50 -7.48 -14.37
N GLY A 114 3.60 -8.36 -14.81
CA GLY A 114 3.58 -9.77 -14.39
C GLY A 114 4.98 -10.41 -14.41
N PRO A 115 5.15 -11.55 -13.74
CA PRO A 115 6.41 -11.99 -13.11
C PRO A 115 7.63 -11.43 -13.82
N LEU A 116 8.34 -10.52 -13.15
CA LEU A 116 9.50 -9.76 -13.68
C LEU A 116 10.54 -10.61 -14.41
N VAL A 117 10.51 -11.93 -14.22
CA VAL A 117 11.22 -12.92 -15.02
C VAL A 117 10.32 -14.16 -15.18
N ASP A 118 9.82 -14.43 -16.39
CA ASP A 118 9.25 -15.74 -16.70
C ASP A 118 10.37 -16.77 -16.96
N GLU A 119 10.05 -18.07 -16.92
CA GLU A 119 11.03 -19.15 -17.13
C GLU A 119 11.81 -19.01 -18.44
N ARG A 120 11.19 -18.41 -19.46
CA ARG A 120 11.78 -18.19 -20.77
C ARG A 120 12.77 -17.01 -20.75
N LEU A 121 12.45 -15.94 -20.03
CA LEU A 121 13.31 -14.79 -19.81
C LEU A 121 14.51 -15.19 -18.93
N TRP A 122 14.28 -16.02 -17.91
CA TRP A 122 15.35 -16.59 -17.08
C TRP A 122 16.30 -17.48 -17.88
N GLY A 123 15.74 -18.36 -18.74
CA GLY A 123 16.55 -19.17 -19.65
C GLY A 123 17.39 -18.31 -20.60
N THR A 124 16.86 -17.19 -21.07
CA THR A 124 17.56 -16.24 -21.95
C THR A 124 18.68 -15.50 -21.23
N LEU A 125 18.41 -14.97 -20.03
CA LEU A 125 19.40 -14.30 -19.19
C LEU A 125 20.54 -15.24 -18.84
N LYS A 126 20.22 -16.46 -18.39
CA LYS A 126 21.22 -17.48 -18.06
C LYS A 126 22.13 -17.81 -19.25
N ALA A 127 21.57 -17.97 -20.45
CA ALA A 127 22.35 -18.22 -21.66
C ALA A 127 23.36 -17.09 -22.00
N MET A 128 23.08 -15.84 -21.61
CA MET A 128 24.02 -14.73 -21.79
C MET A 128 25.24 -14.79 -20.86
N PHE A 129 25.13 -15.44 -19.70
CA PHE A 129 26.22 -15.57 -18.72
C PHE A 129 26.96 -16.90 -18.83
N ASP A 130 26.29 -17.98 -19.24
CA ASP A 130 26.89 -19.32 -19.41
C ASP A 130 27.73 -19.46 -20.71
N GLY A 131 27.65 -18.47 -21.62
CA GLY A 131 28.41 -18.42 -22.87
C GLY A 131 29.82 -17.81 -22.77
N ARG A 132 30.38 -17.67 -21.55
CA ARG A 132 31.73 -17.16 -21.29
C ARG A 132 32.62 -18.21 -20.64
#